data_AF-A0A914T4E7-F1
#
_entry.id   AF-A0A914T4E7-F1
#
_cell.length_a   1.000
_cell.length_b   1.000
_cell.length_c   1.000
_cell.angle_alpha   90.00
_cell.angle_beta   90.00
_cell.angle_gamma   90.00
#
_symmetry.space_group_name_H-M   'P 1'
#
loop_
_entity.id
_entity.type
_entity.pdbx_description
1 polymer ?
#
loop_
_entity_poly.entity_id
_entity_poly.type
_entity_poly.pdbx_seq_one_letter_code
_entity_poly.pdbx_strand_id
1 'polypeptide(L)'
;MLMLVTKDTKIHGYNIPVDTLITHQISTVSMNEKYFPEPEKFRPERFLDKNGKFFQPPELIPFGVGKRACLGEGLARLELYLFTANIANQFKVSIFYKAL
;
A
#
# COMPACT_ATOMS: atom_id res chain seq x y z
N MET A 1 11.33 0.00 -4.05
CA MET A 1 12.26 -1.00 -4.64
C MET A 1 12.73 -0.47 -5.99
N LEU A 2 14.05 -0.33 -6.16
CA LEU A 2 14.67 0.15 -7.39
C LEU A 2 14.91 -1.02 -8.36
N MET A 3 14.70 -0.80 -9.65
CA MET A 3 14.92 -1.78 -10.72
C MET A 3 15.84 -1.19 -11.77
N LEU A 4 16.81 -1.98 -12.25
CA LEU A 4 17.64 -1.66 -13.40
C LEU A 4 17.00 -2.26 -14.64
N VAL A 5 16.84 -1.46 -15.69
CA VAL A 5 16.38 -1.92 -17.00
C VAL A 5 17.49 -2.71 -17.67
N THR A 6 17.28 -4.00 -17.93
CA THR A 6 18.30 -4.90 -18.51
C THR A 6 18.27 -4.99 -20.04
N LYS A 7 17.26 -4.38 -20.66
CA LYS A 7 17.12 -4.25 -22.11
C LYS A 7 16.20 -3.07 -22.42
N ASP A 8 16.43 -2.38 -23.54
CA ASP A 8 15.53 -1.34 -24.03
C ASP A 8 14.07 -1.82 -23.97
N THR A 9 13.23 -1.03 -23.33
CA THR A 9 11.84 -1.41 -23.07
C THR A 9 10.90 -0.24 -23.28
N LYS A 10 9.61 -0.53 -23.49
CA LYS A 10 8.58 0.48 -23.67
C LYS A 10 7.54 0.36 -22.56
N ILE A 11 7.34 1.41 -21.80
CA ILE A 11 6.35 1.47 -20.72
C ILE A 11 5.39 2.62 -21.02
N HIS A 12 4.09 2.33 -21.12
CA HIS A 12 3.05 3.34 -21.42
C HIS A 12 3.38 4.28 -22.60
N GLY A 13 4.06 3.76 -23.62
CA GLY A 13 4.45 4.54 -24.79
C GLY A 13 5.83 5.22 -24.70
N TYR A 14 6.45 5.27 -23.53
CA TYR A 14 7.78 5.83 -23.31
C TYR A 14 8.87 4.79 -23.57
N ASN A 15 9.90 5.17 -24.33
CA ASN A 15 11.09 4.34 -24.51
C ASN A 15 12.01 4.52 -23.30
N ILE A 16 12.38 3.43 -22.66
CA ILE A 16 13.29 3.40 -21.53
C ILE A 16 14.54 2.61 -21.94
N PRO A 17 15.70 3.27 -22.07
CA PRO A 17 16.95 2.61 -22.41
C PRO A 17 17.40 1.61 -21.36
N VAL A 18 18.18 0.61 -21.79
CA VAL A 18 19.01 -0.23 -20.92
C VAL A 18 19.84 0.63 -19.96
N ASP A 19 20.12 0.09 -18.78
CA ASP A 19 20.83 0.73 -17.67
C ASP A 19 20.11 1.91 -17.00
N THR A 20 18.85 2.16 -17.36
CA THR A 20 18.00 3.12 -16.63
C THR A 20 17.57 2.54 -15.28
N LEU A 21 17.69 3.34 -14.23
CA LEU A 21 17.15 3.03 -12.91
C LEU A 21 15.70 3.51 -12.79
N ILE A 22 14.79 2.60 -12.47
CA ILE A 22 13.36 2.87 -12.28
C ILE A 22 12.99 2.60 -10.83
N THR A 23 12.28 3.54 -10.21
CA THR A 23 11.61 3.34 -8.93
C THR A 23 10.10 3.49 -9.09
N HIS A 24 9.34 2.73 -8.31
CA HIS A 24 7.91 2.95 -8.13
C HIS A 24 7.71 3.57 -6.75
N GLN A 25 6.96 4.67 -6.71
CA GLN A 25 6.66 5.37 -5.47
C GLN A 25 5.23 5.03 -5.02
N ILE A 26 5.12 4.02 -4.16
CA ILE A 26 3.82 3.52 -3.68
C ILE A 26 3.02 4.64 -3.01
N SER A 27 3.68 5.49 -2.22
CA SER A 27 3.00 6.61 -1.54
C SER A 27 2.31 7.56 -2.52
N THR A 28 2.90 7.82 -3.70
CA THR A 28 2.26 8.66 -4.72
C THR A 28 1.01 8.00 -5.30
N VAL A 29 1.00 6.68 -5.46
CA VAL A 29 -0.20 5.95 -5.90
C VAL A 29 -1.27 5.98 -4.82
N SER A 30 -0.89 5.73 -3.56
CA SER A 30 -1.80 5.76 -2.40
C SER A 30 -2.40 7.14 -2.14
N MET A 31 -1.69 8.22 -2.51
CA MET A 31 -2.17 9.60 -2.41
C MET A 31 -2.84 10.14 -3.68
N ASN A 32 -3.02 9.30 -4.71
CA ASN A 32 -3.65 9.74 -5.95
C ASN A 32 -5.18 9.72 -5.82
N GLU A 33 -5.80 10.89 -5.84
CA GLU A 33 -7.25 11.07 -5.70
C GLU A 33 -8.09 10.31 -6.73
N LYS A 34 -7.53 10.04 -7.92
CA LYS A 34 -8.20 9.23 -8.96
C LYS A 34 -8.51 7.82 -8.48
N TYR A 35 -7.61 7.23 -7.67
CA TYR A 35 -7.72 5.86 -7.19
C TYR A 35 -8.19 5.80 -5.74
N PHE A 36 -7.80 6.78 -4.93
CA PHE A 36 -8.14 6.89 -3.53
C PHE A 36 -8.73 8.27 -3.22
N PRO A 37 -10.05 8.48 -3.41
CA PRO A 37 -10.70 9.75 -3.08
C PRO A 37 -10.45 10.16 -1.64
N GLU A 38 -10.20 11.45 -1.40
CA GLU A 38 -9.85 12.00 -0.08
C GLU A 38 -8.71 11.20 0.60
N PRO A 39 -7.53 11.07 -0.02
CA PRO A 39 -6.50 10.12 0.41
C PRO A 39 -5.88 10.49 1.77
N GLU A 40 -5.86 11.77 2.12
CA GLU A 40 -5.40 12.29 3.41
C GLU A 40 -6.36 11.94 4.57
N LYS A 41 -7.60 11.54 4.28
CA LYS A 41 -8.56 11.14 5.31
C LYS A 41 -8.44 9.65 5.62
N PHE A 42 -8.20 9.35 6.90
CA PHE A 42 -8.29 8.00 7.43
C PHE A 42 -9.73 7.49 7.33
N ARG A 43 -9.99 6.65 6.31
CA ARG A 43 -11.32 6.10 5.99
C ARG A 43 -11.22 4.61 5.72
N PRO A 44 -11.18 3.74 6.74
CA PRO A 44 -11.08 2.29 6.58
C PRO A 44 -12.19 1.69 5.71
N GLU A 45 -13.36 2.32 5.69
CA GLU A 45 -14.55 1.86 4.97
C GLU A 45 -14.35 1.85 3.44
N ARG A 46 -13.33 2.57 2.92
CA ARG A 46 -13.00 2.57 1.48
C ARG A 46 -12.58 1.18 0.96
N PHE A 47 -12.25 0.27 1.87
CA PHE A 47 -11.88 -1.11 1.56
C PHE A 47 -13.02 -2.09 1.80
N LEU A 48 -14.26 -1.60 1.83
CA LEU A 48 -15.48 -2.41 1.94
C LEU A 48 -16.31 -2.26 0.67
N ASP A 49 -16.91 -3.37 0.22
CA ASP A 49 -17.91 -3.35 -0.84
C ASP A 49 -19.29 -2.90 -0.32
N LYS A 50 -20.28 -2.82 -1.23
CA LYS A 50 -21.66 -2.43 -0.90
C LYS A 50 -22.36 -3.31 0.14
N ASN A 51 -21.84 -4.52 0.39
CA ASN A 51 -22.37 -5.47 1.38
C ASN A 51 -21.53 -5.46 2.67
N GLY A 52 -20.55 -4.56 2.80
CA GLY A 52 -19.65 -4.50 3.94
C GLY A 52 -18.56 -5.58 3.93
N LYS A 53 -18.35 -6.29 2.82
CA LYS A 53 -17.28 -7.28 2.69
C LYS A 53 -15.98 -6.59 2.29
N PHE A 54 -14.86 -7.08 2.82
CA PHE A 54 -13.55 -6.59 2.42
C PHE A 54 -13.33 -6.67 0.90
N PHE A 55 -12.91 -5.55 0.33
CA PHE A 55 -12.53 -5.36 -1.06
C PHE A 55 -11.14 -4.71 -1.11
N GLN A 56 -10.22 -5.33 -1.85
CA GLN A 56 -8.89 -4.79 -2.07
C GLN A 56 -8.83 -4.15 -3.48
N PRO A 57 -8.67 -2.83 -3.59
CA PRO A 57 -8.41 -2.18 -4.87
C PRO A 57 -7.12 -2.72 -5.51
N PRO A 58 -7.07 -2.91 -6.83
CA PRO A 58 -5.88 -3.40 -7.52
C PRO A 58 -4.67 -2.46 -7.38
N GLU A 59 -4.91 -1.17 -7.12
CA GLU A 59 -3.87 -0.17 -6.87
C GLU A 59 -3.27 -0.26 -5.45
N LEU A 60 -3.91 -0.99 -4.53
CA LEU A 60 -3.41 -1.21 -3.18
C LEU A 60 -2.36 -2.32 -3.18
N ILE A 61 -1.10 -1.95 -3.34
CA ILE A 61 0.05 -2.86 -3.44
C ILE A 61 1.15 -2.59 -2.38
N PRO A 62 0.83 -2.52 -1.07
CA PRO A 62 1.79 -2.17 -0.01
C PRO A 62 2.94 -3.18 0.11
N PHE A 63 2.75 -4.41 -0.35
CA PHE A 63 3.74 -5.48 -0.34
C PHE A 63 4.39 -5.72 -1.72
N GLY A 64 4.13 -4.83 -2.69
CA GLY A 64 4.57 -4.99 -4.07
C GLY A 64 3.81 -6.09 -4.81
N VAL A 65 4.22 -6.36 -6.06
CA VAL A 65 3.59 -7.36 -6.95
C VAL A 65 4.64 -8.11 -7.77
N GLY A 66 4.25 -9.25 -8.32
CA GLY A 66 5.10 -10.06 -9.22
C GLY A 66 6.21 -10.82 -8.49
N LYS A 67 7.28 -11.16 -9.21
CA LYS A 67 8.37 -12.04 -8.73
C LYS A 67 9.13 -11.51 -7.51
N ARG A 68 9.01 -10.22 -7.21
CA ARG A 68 9.67 -9.55 -6.07
C ARG A 68 8.66 -9.01 -5.06
N ALA A 69 7.43 -9.53 -5.07
CA ALA A 69 6.46 -9.26 -3.99
C ALA A 69 7.03 -9.72 -2.64
N CYS A 70 6.61 -9.06 -1.56
CA CYS A 70 7.09 -9.37 -0.22
C CYS A 70 6.72 -10.79 0.17
N LEU A 71 7.74 -11.65 0.35
CA LEU A 71 7.55 -13.02 0.81
C LEU A 71 6.86 -13.08 2.18
N GLY A 72 7.04 -12.04 3.00
CA GLY A 72 6.47 -11.92 4.33
C GLY A 72 5.05 -11.36 4.38
N GLU A 73 4.38 -11.07 3.25
CA GLU A 73 3.03 -10.47 3.27
C GLU A 73 2.03 -11.26 4.12
N GLY A 74 2.00 -12.58 3.97
CA GLY A 74 1.08 -13.44 4.74
C GLY A 74 1.34 -13.37 6.25
N LEU A 75 2.61 -13.42 6.65
CA LEU A 75 2.99 -13.31 8.06
C LEU A 75 2.67 -11.91 8.61
N ALA A 76 3.06 -10.84 7.89
CA ALA A 76 2.81 -9.47 8.31
C ALA A 76 1.31 -9.19 8.49
N ARG A 77 0.45 -9.68 7.58
CA ARG A 77 -1.00 -9.52 7.71
C ARG A 77 -1.56 -10.25 8.92
N LEU A 78 -1.09 -11.47 9.18
CA LEU A 78 -1.48 -12.25 10.36
C LEU A 78 -1.07 -11.52 11.65
N GLU A 79 0.19 -11.10 11.73
CA GLU A 79 0.72 -10.38 12.89
C GLU A 79 -0.03 -9.08 13.13
N LEU A 80 -0.21 -8.24 12.10
CA LEU A 80 -0.96 -6.99 12.20
C LEU A 80 -2.39 -7.21 12.68
N TYR A 81 -3.06 -8.25 12.18
CA TYR A 81 -4.40 -8.59 12.63
C TYR A 81 -4.41 -8.98 14.11
N LEU A 82 -3.54 -9.89 14.53
CA LEU A 82 -3.46 -10.35 15.91
C LEU A 82 -3.11 -9.22 16.87
N PHE A 83 -2.10 -8.40 16.55
CA PHE A 83 -1.72 -7.28 17.39
C PHE A 83 -2.85 -6.26 17.52
N THR A 84 -3.45 -5.85 16.39
CA THR A 84 -4.51 -4.85 16.40
C THR A 84 -5.74 -5.35 17.15
N ALA A 85 -6.15 -6.61 16.91
CA ALA A 85 -7.30 -7.21 17.59
C ALA A 85 -7.05 -7.33 19.11
N ASN A 86 -5.88 -7.78 19.54
CA ASN A 86 -5.56 -7.89 20.96
C ASN A 86 -5.50 -6.53 21.64
N ILE A 87 -4.88 -5.52 20.99
CA ILE A 87 -4.83 -4.16 21.52
C ILE A 87 -6.25 -3.60 21.67
N ALA A 88 -7.09 -3.72 20.62
CA ALA A 88 -8.46 -3.21 20.63
C ALA A 88 -9.36 -3.91 21.68
N ASN A 89 -9.14 -5.20 21.95
CA ASN A 89 -9.93 -5.96 22.92
C ASN A 89 -9.51 -5.70 24.38
N GLN A 90 -8.23 -5.44 24.64
CA GLN A 90 -7.70 -5.38 26.01
C GLN A 90 -7.43 -3.95 26.50
N PHE A 91 -7.31 -2.99 25.59
CA PHE A 91 -6.90 -1.62 25.93
C PHE A 91 -7.79 -0.57 25.29
N LYS A 92 -8.00 0.53 26.02
CA LYS A 92 -8.51 1.78 25.46
C LYS A 92 -7.32 2.67 25.12
N VAL A 93 -7.04 2.80 23.83
CA VAL A 93 -5.93 3.64 23.35
C VAL A 93 -6.33 5.11 23.35
N SER A 94 -5.47 5.98 23.88
CA SER A 94 -5.64 7.43 23.83
C SER A 94 -4.31 8.10 23.48
N ILE A 95 -4.38 9.23 22.80
CA ILE A 95 -3.20 10.04 22.46
C ILE A 95 -2.95 11.07 23.55
N PHE A 96 -1.70 11.21 23.97
CA PHE A 96 -1.27 12.30 24.83
C PHE A 96 -0.52 13.33 23.98
N TYR A 97 -1.24 14.28 23.37
CA TYR A 97 -0.58 15.42 22.75
C TYR A 97 -0.27 16.45 23.83
N LYS A 98 1.02 16.69 24.11
CA LYS A 98 1.44 18.01 24.60
C LYS A 98 1.39 18.93 23.39
N ALA A 99 0.41 19.84 23.37
CA ALA A 99 0.47 20.99 22.48
C ALA A 99 1.75 21.77 22.82
N LEU A 100 2.63 21.91 21.83
CA LEU A 100 3.65 22.96 21.81
C LEU A 100 3.00 24.26 21.35
#